data_AF-A0A9W7AUV8-F1
#
_entry.id   AF-A0A9W7AUV8-F1
#
_cell.length_a   1.000
_cell.length_b   1.000
_cell.length_c   1.000
_cell.angle_alpha   90.00
_cell.angle_beta   90.00
_cell.angle_gamma   90.00
#
_symmetry.space_group_name_H-M   'P 1'
#
loop_
_entity.id
_entity.type
_entity.pdbx_description
1 polymer ?
#
loop_
_entity_poly.entity_id
_entity_poly.type
_entity_poly.pdbx_seq_one_letter_code
_entity_poly.pdbx_strand_id
1 'polypeptide(L)'
;MKSYRKACQPIDPELQLGTCYSDLSWINKHYEKILEELIVRFPNLRTRRTKLSHFAEVSKNLQFFDAWKYFSDYHKKMWEEIKSEPLQKRTKKQVEKKIEYCDFESMVKKSQRLANTVLTNDPNAVKSDFKIYLMVQEAFFLSIYFDFPIRRDLGSCLLLRDDYQDNFKEDPNFECSYINMGLDKKNYVIKNGKKYLLCLNDFKNVKKHGGKVLVLGGRLARYLDWMISSNLNKTDSLLLNMKGKAMNRECFGKLFQKTNQKHTGIKSRNNDWRSSYVCHHVKKDPSLGNREKVANVMCNNVMTQLYHYEKDDE
;
A
#
# COMPACT_ATOMS: atom_id res chain seq x y z
N MET A 1 17.76 14.50 5.52
CA MET A 1 18.28 15.85 5.18
C MET A 1 17.61 16.55 3.99
N LYS A 2 17.41 15.93 2.80
CA LYS A 2 16.75 16.63 1.67
C LYS A 2 15.27 17.00 1.91
N SER A 3 14.50 16.17 2.62
CA SER A 3 13.11 16.48 3.04
C SER A 3 13.05 17.54 4.15
N TYR A 4 14.11 17.62 4.96
CA TYR A 4 14.27 18.55 6.08
C TYR A 4 14.49 19.98 5.58
N ARG A 5 15.36 20.16 4.57
CA ARG A 5 15.61 21.48 3.94
C ARG A 5 14.36 22.15 3.37
N LYS A 6 13.35 21.38 2.92
CA LYS A 6 12.07 21.93 2.43
C LYS A 6 11.07 22.26 3.53
N ALA A 7 11.18 21.62 4.70
CA ALA A 7 10.31 21.91 5.85
C ALA A 7 10.82 23.09 6.67
N CYS A 8 12.13 23.36 6.61
CA CYS A 8 12.85 24.39 7.36
C CYS A 8 13.39 25.51 6.45
N GLN A 9 12.79 25.76 5.27
CA GLN A 9 13.09 27.01 4.55
C GLN A 9 12.59 28.19 5.40
N PRO A 10 13.35 29.29 5.52
CA PRO A 10 13.00 30.42 6.38
C PRO A 10 11.57 30.87 6.15
N ILE A 11 10.89 31.13 7.26
CA ILE A 11 9.46 31.40 7.31
C ILE A 11 9.16 32.87 6.98
N ASP A 12 10.17 33.74 6.97
CA ASP A 12 10.11 35.15 6.61
C ASP A 12 11.51 35.61 6.11
N PRO A 13 11.63 36.42 5.05
CA PRO A 13 12.88 37.10 4.71
C PRO A 13 13.44 37.97 5.84
N GLU A 14 12.59 38.50 6.73
CA GLU A 14 13.00 39.31 7.90
C GLU A 14 13.44 38.45 9.09
N LEU A 15 13.13 37.14 9.09
CA LEU A 15 13.70 36.13 9.99
C LEU A 15 15.04 35.57 9.49
N GLN A 16 15.76 36.31 8.63
CA GLN A 16 17.21 36.13 8.46
C GLN A 16 17.96 36.54 9.74
N LEU A 17 17.65 35.89 10.86
CA LEU A 17 18.63 35.70 11.92
C LEU A 17 19.77 34.94 11.27
N GLY A 18 20.91 35.60 11.09
CA GLY A 18 22.12 35.10 10.43
C GLY A 18 22.63 33.80 11.04
N THR A 19 21.95 32.70 10.76
CA THR A 19 22.17 31.39 11.33
C THR A 19 22.44 30.44 10.18
N CYS A 20 23.71 30.09 10.10
CA CYS A 20 24.14 28.84 9.51
C CYS A 20 23.15 27.74 9.94
N TYR A 21 22.73 26.87 9.04
CA TYR A 21 21.82 25.73 9.27
C TYR A 21 22.33 24.70 10.33
N SER A 22 23.35 25.04 11.12
CA SER A 22 24.00 24.23 12.14
C SER A 22 23.43 24.40 13.55
N ASP A 23 22.82 25.54 13.90
CA ASP A 23 22.22 25.72 15.23
C ASP A 23 20.70 25.52 15.17
N LEU A 24 20.21 24.47 15.83
CA LEU A 24 18.78 24.16 15.96
C LEU A 24 18.22 24.58 17.32
N SER A 25 19.01 25.21 18.18
CA SER A 25 18.59 25.68 19.51
C SER A 25 17.44 26.70 19.46
N TRP A 26 17.28 27.41 18.34
CA TRP A 26 16.16 28.33 18.10
C TRP A 26 14.80 27.63 18.22
N ILE A 27 14.72 26.32 17.91
CA ILE A 27 13.50 25.53 18.08
C ILE A 27 13.10 25.50 19.57
N ASN A 28 14.07 25.30 20.47
CA ASN A 28 13.81 25.28 21.90
C ASN A 28 13.51 26.67 22.49
N LYS A 29 14.07 27.73 21.89
CA LYS A 29 13.85 29.11 22.35
C LYS A 29 12.52 29.71 21.86
N HIS A 30 11.97 29.20 20.77
CA HIS A 30 10.85 29.83 20.06
C HIS A 30 9.71 28.86 19.71
N TYR A 31 9.54 27.76 20.45
CA TYR A 31 8.54 26.72 20.13
C TYR A 31 7.10 27.25 20.05
N GLU A 32 6.76 28.29 20.82
CA GLU A 32 5.43 28.94 20.78
C GLU A 32 5.23 29.71 19.47
N LYS A 33 6.17 30.58 19.09
CA LYS A 33 6.14 31.34 17.83
C LYS A 33 6.10 30.42 16.61
N ILE A 34 6.86 29.32 16.66
CA ILE A 34 6.83 28.29 15.62
C ILE A 34 5.42 27.72 15.45
N LEU A 35 4.72 27.45 16.55
CA LEU A 35 3.35 26.96 16.49
C LEU A 35 2.41 28.00 15.89
N GLU A 36 2.50 29.27 16.30
CA GLU A 36 1.68 30.36 15.76
C GLU A 36 1.86 30.50 14.23
N GLU A 37 3.10 30.48 13.75
CA GLU A 37 3.40 30.52 12.32
C GLU A 37 2.87 29.29 11.57
N LEU A 38 2.99 28.09 12.17
CA LEU A 38 2.42 26.87 11.62
C LEU A 38 0.89 26.95 11.52
N ILE A 39 0.24 27.63 12.46
CA ILE A 39 -1.21 27.85 12.44
C ILE A 39 -1.62 28.71 11.25
N VAL A 40 -0.95 29.84 11.07
CA VAL A 40 -1.21 30.79 9.97
C VAL A 40 -0.91 30.17 8.61
N ARG A 41 0.27 29.57 8.45
CA ARG A 41 0.75 29.06 7.16
C ARG A 41 0.05 27.78 6.71
N PHE A 42 -0.38 26.95 7.66
CA PHE A 42 -1.07 25.70 7.39
C PHE A 42 -2.44 25.72 8.06
N PRO A 43 -3.44 26.39 7.43
CA PRO A 43 -4.79 26.45 7.97
C PRO A 43 -5.45 25.07 8.05
N ASN A 44 -5.02 24.14 7.17
CA ASN A 44 -5.45 22.75 7.23
C ASN A 44 -4.84 22.04 8.46
N LEU A 45 -5.72 21.68 9.41
CA LEU A 45 -5.38 21.02 10.68
C LEU A 45 -4.46 19.80 10.49
N ARG A 46 -4.73 18.97 9.48
CA ARG A 46 -3.97 17.74 9.20
C ARG A 46 -2.55 18.01 8.69
N THR A 47 -2.41 19.04 7.85
CA THR A 47 -1.11 19.49 7.34
C THR A 47 -0.26 20.04 8.48
N ARG A 48 -0.87 20.90 9.31
CA ARG A 48 -0.24 21.46 10.51
C ARG A 48 0.23 20.37 11.47
N ARG A 49 -0.60 19.36 11.74
CA ARG A 49 -0.23 18.21 12.59
C ARG A 49 1.01 17.48 12.09
N THR A 50 1.09 17.25 10.78
CA THR A 50 2.25 16.59 10.16
C THR A 50 3.53 17.43 10.31
N LYS A 51 3.42 18.76 10.27
CA LYS A 51 4.56 19.65 10.52
C LYS A 51 4.99 19.60 11.98
N LEU A 52 4.04 19.66 12.92
CA LEU A 52 4.31 19.55 14.35
C LEU A 52 4.97 18.24 14.73
N SER A 53 4.57 17.10 14.12
CA SER A 53 5.24 15.83 14.40
C SER A 53 6.72 15.84 14.06
N HIS A 54 7.14 16.58 13.03
CA HIS A 54 8.57 16.73 12.71
C HIS A 54 9.29 17.57 13.76
N PHE A 55 8.69 18.67 14.23
CA PHE A 55 9.28 19.50 15.29
C PHE A 55 9.38 18.74 16.62
N ALA A 56 8.36 17.95 16.98
CA ALA A 56 8.40 17.07 18.14
C ALA A 56 9.53 16.03 18.02
N GLU A 57 9.66 15.37 16.86
CA GLU A 57 10.71 14.37 16.62
C GLU A 57 12.12 14.99 16.68
N VAL A 58 12.31 16.16 16.08
CA VAL A 58 13.60 16.89 16.14
C VAL A 58 13.93 17.30 17.57
N SER A 59 12.96 17.90 18.29
CA SER A 59 13.16 18.33 19.66
C SER A 59 13.50 17.16 20.58
N LYS A 60 12.84 16.00 20.38
CA LYS A 60 13.17 14.75 21.08
C LYS A 60 14.61 14.30 20.81
N ASN A 61 15.01 14.26 19.54
CA ASN A 61 16.34 13.78 19.15
C ASN A 61 17.47 14.70 19.64
N LEU A 62 17.19 16.01 19.80
CA LEU A 62 18.13 17.00 20.30
C LEU A 62 18.01 17.25 21.81
N GLN A 63 17.18 16.48 22.52
CA GLN A 63 16.94 16.61 23.97
C GLN A 63 16.41 18.00 24.39
N PHE A 64 15.68 18.67 23.50
CA PHE A 64 14.95 19.90 23.79
C PHE A 64 13.62 19.55 24.46
N PHE A 65 13.66 19.18 25.73
CA PHE A 65 12.53 18.57 26.43
C PHE A 65 11.29 19.47 26.50
N ASP A 66 11.46 20.77 26.71
CA ASP A 66 10.34 21.72 26.77
C ASP A 66 9.62 21.83 25.43
N ALA A 67 10.37 22.10 24.36
CA ALA A 67 9.82 22.12 23.01
C ALA A 67 9.22 20.77 22.60
N TRP A 68 9.88 19.66 22.94
CA TRP A 68 9.37 18.32 22.65
C TRP A 68 8.03 18.08 23.35
N LYS A 69 7.93 18.37 24.64
CA LYS A 69 6.70 18.23 25.41
C LYS A 69 5.59 19.11 24.82
N TYR A 70 5.90 20.39 24.58
CA TYR A 70 4.96 21.35 24.00
C TYR A 70 4.40 20.88 22.65
N PHE A 71 5.27 20.53 21.70
CA PHE A 71 4.84 20.05 20.39
C PHE A 71 4.11 18.70 20.47
N SER A 72 4.50 17.82 21.40
CA SER A 72 3.85 16.51 21.59
C SER A 72 2.44 16.64 22.16
N ASP A 73 2.25 17.51 23.14
CA ASP A 73 0.95 17.79 23.75
C ASP A 73 0.01 18.44 22.74
N TYR A 74 0.50 19.43 21.98
CA TYR A 74 -0.29 20.06 20.92
C TYR A 74 -0.61 19.07 19.79
N HIS A 75 0.35 18.23 19.39
CA HIS A 75 0.13 17.16 18.42
C HIS A 75 -0.94 16.16 18.91
N LYS A 76 -0.95 15.82 20.20
CA LYS A 76 -1.97 14.96 20.82
C LYS A 76 -3.35 15.64 20.87
N LYS A 77 -3.41 16.93 21.21
CA LYS A 77 -4.67 17.69 21.18
C LYS A 77 -5.29 17.74 19.78
N MET A 78 -4.48 18.13 18.79
CA MET A 78 -4.91 18.13 17.38
C MET A 78 -5.31 16.74 16.89
N TRP A 79 -4.73 15.68 17.45
CA TRP A 79 -5.10 14.33 17.10
C TRP A 79 -6.51 13.96 17.55
N GLU A 80 -6.90 14.34 18.77
CA GLU A 80 -8.26 14.15 19.25
C GLU A 80 -9.25 15.00 18.45
N GLU A 81 -8.87 16.22 18.10
CA GLU A 81 -9.69 17.09 17.22
C GLU A 81 -9.90 16.46 15.84
N ILE A 82 -8.84 15.96 15.20
CA ILE A 82 -8.94 15.28 13.88
C ILE A 82 -9.79 14.00 13.97
N LYS A 83 -9.78 13.28 15.09
CA LYS A 83 -10.65 12.11 15.28
C LYS A 83 -12.13 12.51 15.40
N SER A 84 -12.40 13.70 15.94
CA SER A 84 -13.75 14.24 16.07
C SER A 84 -14.25 14.95 14.80
N GLU A 85 -13.36 15.30 13.86
CA GLU A 85 -13.76 15.83 12.56
C GLU A 85 -14.63 14.82 11.81
N PRO A 86 -15.69 15.28 11.11
CA PRO A 86 -16.40 14.43 10.17
C PRO A 86 -15.43 13.89 9.11
N LEU A 87 -15.77 12.74 8.50
CA LEU A 87 -14.92 12.11 7.51
C LEU A 87 -14.69 13.06 6.32
N GLN A 88 -13.55 12.88 5.67
CA GLN A 88 -13.22 13.71 4.51
C GLN A 88 -14.19 13.38 3.36
N LYS A 89 -14.92 14.38 2.88
CA LYS A 89 -15.76 14.27 1.69
C LYS A 89 -14.94 13.94 0.44
N ARG A 90 -15.49 13.11 -0.44
CA ARG A 90 -14.91 12.87 -1.77
C ARG A 90 -14.98 14.13 -2.62
N THR A 91 -13.97 14.36 -3.46
CA THR A 91 -14.07 15.38 -4.52
C THR A 91 -14.96 14.86 -5.65
N LYS A 92 -15.55 15.75 -6.47
CA LYS A 92 -16.35 15.35 -7.66
C LYS A 92 -15.64 14.31 -8.53
N LYS A 93 -14.35 14.54 -8.81
CA LYS A 93 -13.49 13.62 -9.57
C LYS A 93 -13.26 12.26 -8.89
N GLN A 94 -13.33 12.19 -7.57
CA GLN A 94 -13.26 10.94 -6.81
C GLN A 94 -14.58 10.18 -6.84
N VAL A 95 -15.71 10.90 -6.84
CA VAL A 95 -17.05 10.31 -7.01
C VAL A 95 -17.19 9.69 -8.41
N GLU A 96 -16.83 10.42 -9.47
CA GLU A 96 -16.87 9.93 -10.87
C GLU A 96 -16.01 8.68 -11.13
N LYS A 97 -14.99 8.45 -10.29
CA LYS A 97 -14.06 7.32 -10.42
C LYS A 97 -14.33 6.20 -9.43
N LYS A 98 -15.35 6.35 -8.60
CA LYS A 98 -15.71 5.37 -7.60
C LYS A 98 -16.20 4.11 -8.32
N ILE A 99 -15.71 2.97 -7.86
CA ILE A 99 -16.25 1.65 -8.22
C ILE A 99 -16.81 1.08 -6.94
N GLU A 100 -18.06 0.65 -6.91
CA GLU A 100 -18.62 0.08 -5.68
C GLU A 100 -17.99 -1.27 -5.36
N TYR A 101 -18.05 -1.65 -4.08
CA TYR A 101 -17.47 -2.92 -3.65
C TYR A 101 -18.09 -4.12 -4.37
N CYS A 102 -19.41 -4.10 -4.56
CA CYS A 102 -20.18 -5.13 -5.27
C CYS A 102 -19.84 -5.24 -6.76
N ASP A 103 -19.49 -4.12 -7.42
CA ASP A 103 -19.07 -4.13 -8.82
C ASP A 103 -17.77 -4.92 -8.97
N PHE A 104 -16.79 -4.64 -8.12
CA PHE A 104 -15.52 -5.35 -8.16
C PHE A 104 -15.66 -6.82 -7.74
N GLU A 105 -16.52 -7.13 -6.76
CA GLU A 105 -16.85 -8.52 -6.44
C GLU A 105 -17.40 -9.27 -7.66
N SER A 106 -18.28 -8.61 -8.43
CA SER A 106 -18.83 -9.14 -9.67
C SER A 106 -17.75 -9.33 -10.75
N MET A 107 -16.81 -8.39 -10.87
CA MET A 107 -15.64 -8.52 -11.75
C MET A 107 -14.79 -9.74 -11.40
N VAL A 108 -14.48 -9.91 -10.11
CA VAL A 108 -13.69 -11.02 -9.59
C VAL A 108 -14.39 -12.35 -9.91
N LYS A 109 -15.68 -12.47 -9.60
CA LYS A 109 -16.48 -13.68 -9.90
C LYS A 109 -16.50 -13.98 -11.40
N LYS A 110 -16.68 -12.98 -12.26
CA LYS A 110 -16.69 -13.15 -13.72
C LYS A 110 -15.34 -13.65 -14.23
N SER A 111 -14.24 -13.02 -13.84
CA SER A 111 -12.90 -13.43 -14.26
C SER A 111 -12.52 -14.81 -13.73
N GLN A 112 -12.93 -15.15 -12.51
CA GLN A 112 -12.74 -16.49 -11.95
C GLN A 112 -13.49 -17.56 -12.74
N ARG A 113 -14.76 -17.32 -13.12
CA ARG A 113 -15.54 -18.25 -13.96
C ARG A 113 -14.82 -18.50 -15.28
N LEU A 114 -14.42 -17.44 -15.98
CA LEU A 114 -13.70 -17.54 -17.26
C LEU A 114 -12.40 -18.33 -17.13
N ALA A 115 -11.57 -18.01 -16.15
CA ALA A 115 -10.32 -18.74 -15.91
C ALA A 115 -10.61 -20.22 -15.58
N ASN A 116 -11.61 -20.51 -14.74
CA ASN A 116 -11.91 -21.87 -14.33
C ASN A 116 -12.40 -22.74 -15.49
N THR A 117 -13.27 -22.21 -16.37
CA THR A 117 -13.72 -22.92 -17.58
C THR A 117 -12.53 -23.39 -18.42
N VAL A 118 -11.51 -22.54 -18.53
CA VAL A 118 -10.33 -22.86 -19.33
C VAL A 118 -9.43 -23.88 -18.61
N LEU A 119 -9.27 -23.75 -17.30
CA LEU A 119 -8.48 -24.68 -16.50
C LEU A 119 -9.10 -26.08 -16.37
N THR A 120 -10.42 -26.23 -16.50
CA THR A 120 -11.11 -27.52 -16.41
C THR A 120 -11.17 -28.28 -17.73
N ASN A 121 -11.26 -27.58 -18.86
CA ASN A 121 -11.61 -28.21 -20.13
C ASN A 121 -10.41 -28.82 -20.89
N ASP A 122 -9.20 -28.29 -20.71
CA ASP A 122 -7.96 -28.94 -21.16
C ASP A 122 -6.74 -28.34 -20.42
N PRO A 123 -6.29 -28.94 -19.31
CA PRO A 123 -5.22 -28.38 -18.50
C PRO A 123 -3.88 -28.24 -19.23
N ASN A 124 -3.62 -29.02 -20.28
CA ASN A 124 -2.29 -29.20 -20.86
C ASN A 124 -2.14 -28.62 -22.28
N ALA A 125 -3.15 -28.72 -23.16
CA ALA A 125 -3.07 -28.13 -24.51
C ALA A 125 -3.09 -26.59 -24.50
N VAL A 126 -3.51 -26.01 -23.38
CA VAL A 126 -3.78 -24.58 -23.21
C VAL A 126 -2.57 -23.80 -22.67
N LYS A 127 -1.54 -24.50 -22.16
CA LYS A 127 -0.40 -23.88 -21.47
C LYS A 127 0.54 -23.06 -22.36
N SER A 128 0.39 -23.14 -23.68
CA SER A 128 1.12 -22.34 -24.66
C SER A 128 0.31 -21.18 -25.24
N ASP A 129 -0.98 -21.05 -24.93
CA ASP A 129 -1.79 -19.93 -25.41
C ASP A 129 -1.63 -18.70 -24.51
N PHE A 130 -0.99 -17.67 -25.06
CA PHE A 130 -0.74 -16.42 -24.34
C PHE A 130 -2.01 -15.64 -23.99
N LYS A 131 -3.07 -15.74 -24.80
CA LYS A 131 -4.37 -15.11 -24.50
C LYS A 131 -4.99 -15.74 -23.26
N ILE A 132 -4.87 -17.06 -23.13
CA ILE A 132 -5.35 -17.77 -21.96
C ILE A 132 -4.49 -17.44 -20.74
N TYR A 133 -3.17 -17.37 -20.89
CA TYR A 133 -2.29 -16.92 -19.81
C TYR A 133 -2.72 -15.56 -19.25
N LEU A 134 -3.00 -14.59 -20.12
CA LEU A 134 -3.47 -13.26 -19.70
C LEU A 134 -4.84 -13.33 -19.00
N MET A 135 -5.72 -14.25 -19.40
CA MET A 135 -7.02 -14.45 -18.74
C MET A 135 -6.86 -15.02 -17.32
N VAL A 136 -6.03 -16.06 -17.15
CA VAL A 136 -5.72 -16.63 -15.82
C VAL A 136 -5.01 -15.61 -14.94
N GLN A 137 -4.07 -14.86 -15.51
CA GLN A 137 -3.40 -13.76 -14.82
C GLN A 137 -4.37 -12.66 -14.38
N GLU A 138 -5.35 -12.27 -15.22
CA GLU A 138 -6.40 -11.30 -14.85
C GLU A 138 -7.23 -11.81 -13.66
N ALA A 139 -7.58 -13.11 -13.64
CA ALA A 139 -8.31 -13.72 -12.53
C ALA A 139 -7.48 -13.78 -11.24
N PHE A 140 -6.20 -14.16 -11.33
CA PHE A 140 -5.25 -14.11 -10.20
C PHE A 140 -5.13 -12.68 -9.65
N PHE A 141 -4.87 -11.73 -10.53
CA PHE A 141 -4.71 -10.32 -10.21
C PHE A 141 -5.96 -9.73 -9.54
N LEU A 142 -7.16 -9.94 -10.09
CA LEU A 142 -8.37 -9.43 -9.45
C LEU A 142 -8.63 -10.09 -8.11
N SER A 143 -8.42 -11.41 -8.02
CA SER A 143 -8.63 -12.17 -6.78
C SER A 143 -7.66 -11.74 -5.68
N ILE A 144 -6.39 -11.47 -5.99
CA ILE A 144 -5.43 -11.06 -4.97
C ILE A 144 -5.76 -9.67 -4.43
N TYR A 145 -6.25 -8.74 -5.26
CA TYR A 145 -6.70 -7.42 -4.80
C TYR A 145 -8.05 -7.44 -4.10
N PHE A 146 -8.86 -8.45 -4.34
CA PHE A 146 -10.09 -8.69 -3.60
C PHE A 146 -9.80 -9.20 -2.19
N ASP A 147 -8.97 -10.25 -2.10
CA ASP A 147 -8.61 -10.89 -0.82
C ASP A 147 -7.66 -9.98 -0.01
N PHE A 148 -6.72 -9.33 -0.70
CA PHE A 148 -5.72 -8.43 -0.15
C PHE A 148 -5.65 -7.15 -0.98
N PRO A 149 -6.49 -6.14 -0.68
CA PRO A 149 -6.35 -4.82 -1.28
C PRO A 149 -5.04 -4.22 -0.80
N ILE A 150 -3.92 -4.54 -1.46
CA ILE A 150 -2.57 -4.12 -1.11
C ILE A 150 -2.23 -2.81 -1.79
N ARG A 151 -1.44 -1.95 -1.13
CA ARG A 151 -1.13 -0.62 -1.68
C ARG A 151 -0.10 -0.72 -2.79
N ARG A 152 0.65 -1.82 -2.77
CA ARG A 152 1.86 -2.01 -3.55
C ARG A 152 1.56 -2.61 -4.90
N ASP A 153 2.50 -2.33 -5.78
CA ASP A 153 2.52 -2.76 -7.15
C ASP A 153 3.14 -4.16 -7.18
N LEU A 154 2.47 -5.10 -7.85
CA LEU A 154 2.99 -6.45 -8.05
C LEU A 154 3.69 -6.62 -9.40
N GLY A 155 3.79 -5.57 -10.19
CA GLY A 155 4.41 -5.59 -11.51
C GLY A 155 5.87 -6.04 -11.45
N SER A 156 6.64 -5.54 -10.47
CA SER A 156 8.02 -5.98 -10.24
C SER A 156 8.14 -7.12 -9.22
N CYS A 157 7.04 -7.79 -8.87
CA CYS A 157 7.08 -8.91 -7.94
C CYS A 157 7.77 -10.10 -8.60
N LEU A 158 8.72 -10.69 -7.90
CA LEU A 158 9.41 -11.88 -8.37
C LEU A 158 8.62 -13.15 -8.01
N LEU A 159 8.90 -14.21 -8.72
CA LEU A 159 8.46 -15.56 -8.45
C LEU A 159 9.72 -16.40 -8.26
N LEU A 160 9.96 -16.85 -7.03
CA LEU A 160 11.11 -17.69 -6.70
C LEU A 160 10.76 -19.16 -6.96
N ARG A 161 11.55 -19.82 -7.80
CA ARG A 161 11.35 -21.23 -8.20
C ARG A 161 12.16 -22.17 -7.31
N ASP A 162 12.04 -23.47 -7.59
CA ASP A 162 12.35 -24.59 -6.69
C ASP A 162 13.80 -24.64 -6.14
N ASP A 163 14.74 -23.93 -6.75
CA ASP A 163 16.14 -23.78 -6.34
C ASP A 163 16.35 -23.09 -4.98
N TYR A 164 15.34 -22.39 -4.49
CA TYR A 164 15.38 -21.72 -3.20
C TYR A 164 14.79 -22.57 -2.06
N GLN A 165 13.97 -23.59 -2.35
CA GLN A 165 13.08 -24.25 -1.39
C GLN A 165 13.76 -25.18 -0.38
N ASP A 166 14.94 -25.71 -0.69
CA ASP A 166 15.63 -26.65 0.20
C ASP A 166 16.13 -26.00 1.50
N ASN A 167 16.32 -24.67 1.53
CA ASN A 167 16.72 -23.93 2.74
C ASN A 167 15.54 -23.53 3.64
N PHE A 168 14.29 -23.79 3.23
CA PHE A 168 13.11 -23.21 3.86
C PHE A 168 12.24 -24.21 4.63
N LYS A 169 12.59 -25.51 4.62
CA LYS A 169 11.67 -26.55 5.10
C LYS A 169 11.45 -26.58 6.62
N GLU A 170 12.31 -25.99 7.45
CA GLU A 170 12.21 -26.19 8.91
C GLU A 170 12.61 -24.98 9.81
N ASP A 171 12.73 -23.76 9.28
CA ASP A 171 13.16 -22.61 10.10
C ASP A 171 11.96 -21.89 10.77
N PRO A 172 11.78 -21.96 12.11
CA PRO A 172 10.79 -21.16 12.82
C PRO A 172 11.06 -19.65 12.75
N ASN A 173 12.29 -19.23 12.39
CA ASN A 173 12.71 -17.86 12.14
C ASN A 173 12.81 -17.55 10.64
N PHE A 174 11.93 -18.15 9.82
CA PHE A 174 11.79 -17.92 8.39
C PHE A 174 11.91 -16.44 7.95
N GLU A 175 11.50 -15.48 8.78
CA GLU A 175 11.65 -14.03 8.52
C GLU A 175 13.11 -13.52 8.53
N CYS A 176 14.03 -14.18 9.23
CA CYS A 176 15.44 -13.76 9.37
C CYS A 176 16.36 -14.22 8.23
N SER A 177 16.09 -15.37 7.61
CA SER A 177 16.92 -15.94 6.53
C SER A 177 16.87 -15.12 5.23
N TYR A 178 15.87 -14.25 5.07
CA TYR A 178 15.67 -13.36 3.91
C TYR A 178 16.69 -12.24 3.74
N ILE A 179 17.27 -11.75 4.84
CA ILE A 179 18.24 -10.65 4.80
C ILE A 179 19.51 -11.08 4.03
N ASN A 180 19.86 -12.36 4.09
CA ASN A 180 21.09 -12.90 3.51
C ASN A 180 21.02 -13.08 1.98
N MET A 181 19.84 -13.04 1.36
CA MET A 181 19.65 -13.24 -0.08
C MET A 181 19.61 -11.95 -0.90
N GLY A 182 19.74 -10.77 -0.28
CA GLY A 182 19.69 -9.48 -1.00
C GLY A 182 18.33 -9.17 -1.66
N LEU A 183 17.28 -9.91 -1.29
CA LEU A 183 15.89 -9.72 -1.75
C LEU A 183 15.11 -8.74 -0.85
N ASP A 184 15.77 -8.11 0.11
CA ASP A 184 15.21 -7.14 1.09
C ASP A 184 14.46 -5.97 0.44
N LYS A 185 14.72 -5.71 -0.84
CA LYS A 185 14.16 -4.58 -1.60
C LYS A 185 13.07 -4.94 -2.60
N LYS A 186 12.71 -6.23 -2.78
CA LYS A 186 11.72 -6.64 -3.79
C LYS A 186 10.59 -7.46 -3.17
N ASN A 187 9.39 -7.30 -3.71
CA ASN A 187 8.29 -8.22 -3.44
C ASN A 187 8.55 -9.54 -4.16
N TYR A 188 8.21 -10.67 -3.55
CA TYR A 188 8.33 -11.97 -4.20
C TYR A 188 7.25 -12.94 -3.74
N VAL A 189 7.02 -13.97 -4.54
CA VAL A 189 6.20 -15.12 -4.20
C VAL A 189 7.09 -16.35 -4.11
N ILE A 190 6.91 -17.12 -3.06
CA ILE A 190 7.59 -18.41 -2.85
C ILE A 190 6.55 -19.50 -2.56
N LYS A 191 6.83 -20.71 -3.04
CA LYS A 191 6.09 -21.91 -2.68
C LYS A 191 6.69 -22.52 -1.42
N ASN A 192 5.87 -22.71 -0.39
CA ASN A 192 6.24 -23.39 0.85
C ASN A 192 5.29 -24.59 1.03
N GLY A 193 5.77 -25.78 0.64
CA GLY A 193 4.96 -27.00 0.57
C GLY A 193 3.76 -26.85 -0.37
N LYS A 194 2.54 -26.97 0.18
CA LYS A 194 1.27 -26.81 -0.57
C LYS A 194 0.74 -25.37 -0.59
N LYS A 195 1.46 -24.42 0.00
CA LYS A 195 1.03 -23.02 0.14
C LYS A 195 1.93 -22.10 -0.68
N TYR A 196 1.37 -21.00 -1.14
CA TYR A 196 2.16 -19.89 -1.66
C TYR A 196 2.17 -18.74 -0.66
N LEU A 197 3.33 -18.12 -0.49
CA LEU A 197 3.54 -16.98 0.37
C LEU A 197 3.90 -15.77 -0.49
N LEU A 198 3.08 -14.73 -0.46
CA LEU A 198 3.41 -13.44 -1.05
C LEU A 198 4.11 -12.60 0.01
N CYS A 199 5.39 -12.32 -0.23
CA CYS A 199 6.22 -11.51 0.63
C CYS A 199 6.32 -10.09 0.06
N LEU A 200 5.91 -9.11 0.85
CA LEU A 200 5.92 -7.70 0.51
C LEU A 200 7.06 -7.02 1.27
N ASN A 201 8.11 -6.61 0.56
CA ASN A 201 9.28 -5.94 1.13
C ASN A 201 9.58 -4.59 0.47
N ASP A 202 9.00 -4.31 -0.71
CA ASP A 202 9.14 -3.02 -1.37
C ASP A 202 8.04 -2.04 -0.93
N PHE A 203 8.16 -1.51 0.29
CA PHE A 203 7.27 -0.44 0.75
C PHE A 203 7.92 0.60 1.66
N LYS A 204 7.42 1.85 1.56
CA LYS A 204 7.96 3.05 2.24
C LYS A 204 8.28 2.86 3.73
N ASN A 205 7.52 2.02 4.44
CA ASN A 205 7.63 1.83 5.88
C ASN A 205 8.14 0.42 6.26
N VAL A 206 8.70 -0.35 5.32
CA VAL A 206 9.22 -1.70 5.59
C VAL A 206 10.26 -1.67 6.72
N LYS A 207 11.15 -0.66 6.72
CA LYS A 207 12.15 -0.46 7.78
C LYS A 207 11.56 -0.29 9.19
N LYS A 208 10.32 0.20 9.28
CA LYS A 208 9.64 0.46 10.55
C LYS A 208 8.75 -0.71 10.99
N HIS A 209 8.19 -1.46 10.04
CA HIS A 209 7.15 -2.45 10.30
C HIS A 209 7.54 -3.88 9.92
N GLY A 210 8.77 -4.10 9.44
CA GLY A 210 9.19 -5.36 8.85
C GLY A 210 8.55 -5.61 7.49
N GLY A 211 8.95 -6.71 6.84
CA GLY A 211 8.23 -7.26 5.69
C GLY A 211 6.83 -7.70 6.07
N LYS A 212 5.98 -7.97 5.07
CA LYS A 212 4.66 -8.58 5.28
C LYS A 212 4.55 -9.85 4.48
N VAL A 213 4.17 -10.94 5.14
CA VAL A 213 3.92 -12.24 4.49
C VAL A 213 2.42 -12.49 4.44
N LEU A 214 1.90 -12.75 3.25
CA LEU A 214 0.51 -13.09 3.00
C LEU A 214 0.42 -14.53 2.51
N VAL A 215 -0.34 -15.35 3.23
CA VAL A 215 -0.62 -16.73 2.81
C VAL A 215 -1.70 -16.70 1.72
N LEU A 216 -1.35 -17.15 0.51
CA LEU A 216 -2.29 -17.20 -0.60
C LEU A 216 -3.20 -18.42 -0.48
N GLY A 217 -4.51 -18.19 -0.50
CA GLY A 217 -5.51 -19.27 -0.42
C GLY A 217 -5.48 -20.21 -1.63
N GLY A 218 -6.10 -21.39 -1.51
CA GLY A 218 -6.03 -22.46 -2.50
C GLY A 218 -6.44 -22.04 -3.92
N ARG A 219 -7.38 -21.10 -4.06
CA ARG A 219 -7.78 -20.52 -5.35
C ARG A 219 -6.64 -19.75 -6.02
N LEU A 220 -5.95 -18.88 -5.28
CA LEU A 220 -4.82 -18.10 -5.78
C LEU A 220 -3.63 -19.02 -6.09
N ALA A 221 -3.38 -20.01 -5.21
CA ALA A 221 -2.37 -21.03 -5.42
C ALA A 221 -2.59 -21.80 -6.74
N ARG A 222 -3.83 -22.20 -7.04
CA ARG A 222 -4.16 -22.88 -8.29
C ARG A 222 -3.84 -22.04 -9.53
N TYR A 223 -4.14 -20.75 -9.51
CA TYR A 223 -3.79 -19.87 -10.64
C TYR A 223 -2.27 -19.72 -10.79
N LEU A 224 -1.54 -19.62 -9.68
CA LEU A 224 -0.08 -19.58 -9.70
C LEU A 224 0.53 -20.87 -10.21
N ASP A 225 0.14 -22.04 -9.69
CA ASP A 225 0.63 -23.33 -10.17
C ASP A 225 0.44 -23.46 -11.69
N TRP A 226 -0.72 -23.05 -12.21
CA TRP A 226 -0.97 -23.06 -13.65
C TRP A 226 -0.05 -22.08 -14.40
N MET A 227 0.02 -20.81 -13.96
CA MET A 227 0.88 -19.79 -14.58
C MET A 227 2.36 -20.19 -14.58
N ILE A 228 2.84 -20.82 -13.51
CA ILE A 228 4.21 -21.31 -13.35
C ILE A 228 4.46 -22.48 -14.30
N SER A 229 3.51 -23.42 -14.37
CA SER A 229 3.61 -24.58 -15.27
C SER A 229 3.45 -24.22 -16.75
N SER A 230 3.09 -22.98 -17.08
CA SER A 230 3.01 -22.51 -18.46
C SER A 230 4.40 -22.26 -19.02
N ASN A 231 4.67 -22.72 -20.26
CA ASN A 231 5.96 -22.48 -20.94
C ASN A 231 6.15 -21.01 -21.38
N LEU A 232 5.19 -20.15 -21.05
CA LEU A 232 5.12 -18.75 -21.46
C LEU A 232 5.86 -17.83 -20.49
N ASN A 233 5.89 -18.16 -19.20
CA ASN A 233 6.63 -17.37 -18.22
C ASN A 233 8.08 -17.87 -18.14
N LYS A 234 8.91 -17.39 -19.07
CA LYS A 234 10.38 -17.61 -19.06
C LYS A 234 11.12 -16.61 -18.16
N THR A 235 10.39 -15.83 -17.37
CA THR A 235 10.95 -14.82 -16.48
C THR A 235 10.69 -15.21 -15.03
N ASP A 236 11.48 -14.66 -14.11
CA ASP A 236 11.19 -14.73 -12.67
C ASP A 236 10.16 -13.68 -12.25
N SER A 237 9.42 -13.08 -13.18
CA SER A 237 8.36 -12.13 -12.85
C SER A 237 7.05 -12.86 -12.54
N LEU A 238 6.34 -12.37 -11.52
CA LEU A 238 5.01 -12.86 -11.17
C LEU A 238 3.99 -12.57 -12.27
N LEU A 239 4.11 -11.42 -12.94
CA LEU A 239 3.14 -10.94 -13.93
C LEU A 239 3.85 -10.57 -15.25
N LEU A 240 3.20 -10.89 -16.36
CA LEU A 240 3.63 -10.53 -17.71
C LEU A 240 2.72 -9.47 -18.31
N ASN A 241 3.30 -8.55 -19.09
CA ASN A 241 2.53 -7.60 -19.88
C ASN A 241 2.00 -8.24 -21.17
N MET A 242 1.21 -7.49 -21.96
CA MET A 242 0.63 -7.97 -23.23
C MET A 242 1.65 -8.42 -24.29
N LYS A 243 2.95 -8.17 -24.10
CA LYS A 243 4.04 -8.58 -24.99
C LYS A 243 4.81 -9.80 -24.44
N GLY A 244 4.31 -10.45 -23.39
CA GLY A 244 4.99 -11.58 -22.74
C GLY A 244 6.25 -11.20 -21.96
N LYS A 245 6.51 -9.91 -21.75
CA LYS A 245 7.67 -9.44 -20.96
C LYS A 245 7.26 -9.23 -19.50
N ALA A 246 8.25 -9.31 -18.60
CA ALA A 246 8.07 -8.96 -17.19
C ALA A 246 7.32 -7.62 -17.05
N MET A 247 6.27 -7.63 -16.23
CA MET A 247 5.51 -6.42 -15.94
C MET A 247 6.40 -5.43 -15.18
N ASN A 248 6.13 -4.14 -15.35
CA ASN A 248 6.72 -3.10 -14.52
C ASN A 248 5.59 -2.28 -13.88
N ARG A 249 5.96 -1.35 -13.00
CA ARG A 249 5.02 -0.51 -12.26
C ARG A 249 4.06 0.28 -13.14
N GLU A 250 4.55 0.78 -14.27
CA GLU A 250 3.72 1.56 -15.20
C GLU A 250 2.71 0.66 -15.91
N CYS A 251 3.16 -0.49 -16.43
CA CYS A 251 2.30 -1.49 -17.06
C CYS A 251 1.24 -2.00 -16.08
N PHE A 252 1.62 -2.21 -14.81
CA PHE A 252 0.73 -2.66 -13.76
C PHE A 252 -0.40 -1.65 -13.49
N GLY A 253 -0.05 -0.36 -13.31
CA GLY A 253 -1.05 0.69 -13.13
C GLY A 253 -2.02 0.83 -14.32
N LYS A 254 -1.51 0.62 -15.55
CA LYS A 254 -2.34 0.60 -16.77
C LYS A 254 -3.21 -0.65 -16.85
N LEU A 255 -2.72 -1.82 -16.42
CA LEU A 255 -3.51 -3.05 -16.35
C LEU A 255 -4.72 -2.85 -15.43
N PHE A 256 -4.50 -2.35 -14.21
CA PHE A 256 -5.57 -2.09 -13.24
C PHE A 256 -6.67 -1.20 -13.84
N GLN A 257 -6.28 -0.07 -14.44
CA GLN A 257 -7.21 0.88 -15.07
C GLN A 257 -7.97 0.26 -16.24
N LYS A 258 -7.29 -0.50 -17.10
CA LYS A 258 -7.91 -1.14 -18.27
C LYS A 258 -8.87 -2.23 -17.85
N THR A 259 -8.50 -3.06 -16.87
CA THR A 259 -9.37 -4.10 -16.33
C THR A 259 -10.63 -3.48 -15.73
N ASN A 260 -10.49 -2.43 -14.91
CA ASN A 260 -11.65 -1.72 -14.36
C ASN A 260 -12.53 -1.14 -15.46
N GLN A 261 -11.96 -0.40 -16.40
CA GLN A 261 -12.71 0.19 -17.50
C GLN A 261 -13.42 -0.85 -18.36
N LYS A 262 -12.79 -2.01 -18.62
CA LYS A 262 -13.36 -3.13 -19.38
C LYS A 262 -14.62 -3.69 -18.72
N HIS A 263 -14.67 -3.76 -17.39
CA HIS A 263 -15.78 -4.41 -16.70
C HIS A 263 -16.83 -3.43 -16.16
N THR A 264 -16.47 -2.20 -15.83
CA THR A 264 -17.40 -1.22 -15.24
C THR A 264 -17.63 0.02 -16.11
N GLY A 265 -16.87 0.19 -17.19
CA GLY A 265 -16.81 1.45 -17.96
C GLY A 265 -16.05 2.57 -17.26
N ILE A 266 -15.65 2.40 -15.99
CA ILE A 266 -15.02 3.43 -15.18
C ILE A 266 -13.50 3.25 -15.15
N LYS A 267 -12.77 4.30 -15.54
CA LYS A 267 -11.32 4.33 -15.49
C LYS A 267 -10.82 4.70 -14.09
N SER A 268 -10.80 3.73 -13.19
CA SER A 268 -10.36 3.90 -11.80
C SER A 268 -9.00 3.24 -11.51
N ARG A 269 -8.36 3.66 -10.44
CA ARG A 269 -7.05 3.19 -9.96
C ARG A 269 -7.23 2.25 -8.77
N ASN A 270 -6.17 1.51 -8.42
CA ASN A 270 -6.13 0.69 -7.20
C ASN A 270 -6.54 1.46 -5.92
N ASN A 271 -6.17 2.74 -5.80
CA ASN A 271 -6.59 3.54 -4.64
C ASN A 271 -8.11 3.76 -4.55
N ASP A 272 -8.79 3.83 -5.70
CA ASP A 272 -10.25 4.03 -5.73
C ASP A 272 -10.94 2.76 -5.23
N TRP A 273 -10.48 1.58 -5.68
CA TRP A 273 -10.91 0.27 -5.17
C TRP A 273 -10.70 0.12 -3.66
N ARG A 274 -9.50 0.42 -3.18
CA ARG A 274 -9.15 0.35 -1.75
C ARG A 274 -10.07 1.21 -0.89
N SER A 275 -10.46 2.38 -1.39
CA SER A 275 -11.41 3.24 -0.69
C SER A 275 -12.78 2.56 -0.59
N SER A 276 -13.27 1.98 -1.68
CA SER A 276 -14.55 1.26 -1.67
C SER A 276 -14.54 0.02 -0.77
N TYR A 277 -13.44 -0.74 -0.76
CA TYR A 277 -13.22 -1.86 0.17
C TYR A 277 -13.39 -1.40 1.63
N VAL A 278 -12.66 -0.34 1.99
CA VAL A 278 -12.70 0.21 3.34
C VAL A 278 -14.09 0.72 3.71
N CYS A 279 -14.70 1.55 2.87
CA CYS A 279 -16.03 2.08 3.10
C CYS A 279 -17.07 0.96 3.28
N HIS A 280 -17.01 -0.10 2.46
CA HIS A 280 -17.92 -1.24 2.57
C HIS A 280 -17.80 -1.95 3.92
N HIS A 281 -16.57 -2.30 4.33
CA HIS A 281 -16.34 -3.04 5.57
C HIS A 281 -16.63 -2.20 6.82
N VAL A 282 -16.26 -0.92 6.82
CA VAL A 282 -16.49 -0.02 7.96
C VAL A 282 -17.96 0.39 8.08
N LYS A 283 -18.67 0.55 6.95
CA LYS A 283 -20.12 0.81 6.98
C LYS A 283 -20.89 -0.38 7.58
N LYS A 284 -20.43 -1.61 7.35
CA LYS A 284 -21.02 -2.82 7.92
C LYS A 284 -20.70 -2.98 9.41
N ASP A 285 -19.49 -2.64 9.82
CA ASP A 285 -19.05 -2.68 11.21
C ASP A 285 -18.06 -1.53 11.50
N PRO A 286 -18.50 -0.45 12.16
CA PRO A 286 -17.67 0.73 12.41
C PRO A 286 -16.71 0.56 13.62
N SER A 287 -16.68 -0.61 14.26
CA SER A 287 -15.85 -0.85 15.45
C SER A 287 -14.36 -0.66 15.18
N LEU A 288 -13.63 -0.28 16.22
CA LEU A 288 -12.16 -0.16 16.15
C LEU A 288 -11.52 -1.51 15.78
N GLY A 289 -12.02 -2.61 16.33
CA GLY A 289 -11.52 -3.95 16.03
C GLY A 289 -11.68 -4.34 14.56
N ASN A 290 -12.80 -3.98 13.91
CA ASN A 290 -12.96 -4.20 12.47
C ASN A 290 -12.02 -3.28 11.66
N ARG A 291 -11.91 -2.01 12.02
CA ARG A 291 -10.97 -1.09 11.36
C ARG A 291 -9.52 -1.58 11.43
N GLU A 292 -9.09 -2.12 12.57
CA GLU A 292 -7.76 -2.70 12.74
C GLU A 292 -7.56 -3.91 11.84
N LYS A 293 -8.56 -4.81 11.73
CA LYS A 293 -8.54 -5.96 10.82
C LYS A 293 -8.40 -5.51 9.36
N VAL A 294 -9.27 -4.60 8.91
CA VAL A 294 -9.26 -4.04 7.54
C VAL A 294 -7.93 -3.37 7.23
N ALA A 295 -7.41 -2.56 8.17
CA ALA A 295 -6.14 -1.87 8.00
C ALA A 295 -4.98 -2.86 7.88
N ASN A 296 -4.95 -3.90 8.72
CA ASN A 296 -3.91 -4.92 8.68
C ASN A 296 -3.90 -5.69 7.35
N VAL A 297 -5.07 -6.10 6.85
CA VAL A 297 -5.21 -6.73 5.52
C VAL A 297 -4.64 -5.84 4.41
N MET A 298 -4.86 -4.53 4.51
CA MET A 298 -4.35 -3.54 3.57
C MET A 298 -2.86 -3.19 3.74
N CYS A 299 -2.17 -3.82 4.69
CA CYS A 299 -0.81 -3.51 5.13
C CYS A 299 -0.66 -2.05 5.56
N ASN A 300 -1.64 -1.54 6.30
CA ASN A 300 -1.74 -0.18 6.79
C ASN A 300 -2.01 -0.17 8.31
N ASN A 301 -1.88 1.02 8.90
CA ASN A 301 -2.51 1.30 10.19
C ASN A 301 -3.90 1.94 9.98
N VAL A 302 -4.73 1.89 11.03
CA VAL A 302 -6.08 2.46 11.06
C VAL A 302 -6.09 3.93 10.64
N MET A 303 -5.02 4.66 10.94
CA MET A 303 -4.93 6.08 10.62
C MET A 303 -4.76 6.34 9.13
N THR A 304 -3.93 5.55 8.47
CA THR A 304 -3.79 5.59 7.00
C THR A 304 -5.12 5.20 6.35
N GLN A 305 -5.88 4.29 6.98
CA GLN A 305 -7.22 3.92 6.54
C GLN A 305 -8.21 5.09 6.62
N LEU A 306 -8.38 5.64 7.81
CA LEU A 306 -9.26 6.78 8.09
C LEU A 306 -8.96 7.98 7.17
N TYR A 307 -7.69 8.24 6.90
CA TYR A 307 -7.28 9.44 6.17
C TYR A 307 -7.35 9.33 4.65
N HIS A 308 -7.18 8.13 4.10
CA HIS A 308 -7.03 7.98 2.66
C HIS A 308 -8.16 7.21 2.02
N TYR A 309 -8.90 6.42 2.79
CA TYR A 309 -9.82 5.42 2.26
C TYR A 309 -11.24 5.52 2.83
N GLU A 310 -11.40 5.84 4.13
CA GLU A 310 -12.72 6.17 4.72
C GLU A 310 -13.11 7.60 4.31
N LYS A 311 -13.92 7.71 3.26
CA LYS A 311 -14.41 8.99 2.74
C LYS A 311 -15.92 8.94 2.54
N ASP A 312 -16.56 10.04 2.90
CA ASP A 312 -18.01 10.22 2.70
C ASP A 312 -18.29 10.71 1.28
N ASP A 313 -19.41 10.21 0.74
CA ASP A 313 -19.89 10.60 -0.58
C ASP A 313 -20.77 11.86 -0.54
N GLU A 314 -21.20 12.29 0.66
CA GLU A 314 -22.08 13.44 0.94
C GLU A 314 -21.32 14.71 1.33
#